data_AF-A0A925LEP7-F1
#
_entry.id   AF-A0A925LEP7-F1
#
_cell.length_a   1.000
_cell.length_b   1.000
_cell.length_c   1.000
_cell.angle_alpha   90.00
_cell.angle_beta   90.00
_cell.angle_gamma   90.00
#
_symmetry.space_group_name_H-M   'P 1'
#
loop_
_entity.id
_entity.type
_entity.pdbx_description
1 polymer ?
#
loop_
_entity_poly.entity_id
_entity_poly.type
_entity_poly.pdbx_seq_one_letter_code
_entity_poly.pdbx_strand_id
1 'polypeptide(L)' 'MSKKVLYITTSSKPEEFSTSKTVARYMINQYKAKHPEDTVEEIDLY' A
#
# COMPACT_ATOMS: atom_id res chain seq x y z
N MET A 1 -8.13 18.36 -5.66
CA MET A 1 -6.67 18.34 -5.82
C MET A 1 -6.22 16.90 -5.66
N SER A 2 -5.49 16.35 -6.62
CA SER A 2 -4.92 15.00 -6.53
C SER A 2 -3.85 14.97 -5.43
N LYS A 3 -3.84 13.93 -4.61
CA LYS A 3 -2.79 13.69 -3.61
C LYS A 3 -1.83 12.62 -4.12
N LYS A 4 -0.60 12.70 -3.60
CA LYS A 4 0.40 11.64 -3.75
C LYS A 4 0.50 10.89 -2.43
N VAL A 5 0.34 9.56 -2.49
CA VAL A 5 0.39 8.66 -1.34
C VAL A 5 1.58 7.73 -1.51
N LEU A 6 2.42 7.65 -0.48
CA LEU A 6 3.52 6.69 -0.41
C LEU A 6 3.08 5.48 0.42
N TYR A 7 3.01 4.32 -0.22
CA TYR A 7 2.76 3.04 0.43
C TYR A 7 4.11 2.36 0.69
N ILE A 8 4.68 2.59 1.87
CA ILE A 8 6.01 2.10 2.25
C ILE A 8 5.87 0.82 3.07
N THR A 9 6.60 -0.23 2.70
CA THR A 9 6.63 -1.49 3.45
C THR A 9 8.06 -1.82 3.94
N THR A 10 8.14 -2.41 5.14
CA THR A 10 9.41 -2.72 5.84
C THR A 10 9.45 -4.18 6.32
N SER A 11 8.71 -5.07 5.66
CA SER A 11 8.66 -6.49 6.02
C SER A 11 9.40 -7.30 4.98
N SER A 12 10.48 -7.98 5.37
CA SER A 12 11.23 -8.89 4.50
C SER A 12 10.43 -10.12 4.07
N LYS A 13 9.37 -10.48 4.82
CA LYS A 13 8.49 -11.60 4.48
C LYS A 13 7.61 -11.24 3.26
N PRO A 14 7.37 -12.20 2.34
CA PRO A 14 6.35 -12.06 1.30
C PRO A 14 4.98 -11.72 1.88
N GLU A 15 4.11 -11.09 1.08
CA GLU A 15 2.79 -10.62 1.50
C GLU A 15 1.89 -11.74 2.05
N GLU A 16 1.99 -12.95 1.50
CA GLU A 16 1.25 -14.15 1.94
C GLU A 16 1.65 -14.64 3.34
N PHE A 17 2.85 -14.27 3.82
CA PHE A 17 3.41 -14.68 5.11
C PHE A 17 3.53 -13.53 6.12
N SER A 18 3.05 -12.33 5.77
CA SER A 18 3.14 -11.14 6.60
C SER A 18 1.77 -10.54 6.83
N THR A 19 1.22 -10.74 8.04
CA THR A 19 -0.06 -10.15 8.45
C THR A 19 -0.12 -8.64 8.22
N SER A 20 1.00 -7.94 8.46
CA SER A 20 1.10 -6.50 8.22
C SER A 20 0.97 -6.14 6.72
N LYS A 21 1.67 -6.84 5.82
CA LYS A 21 1.56 -6.63 4.37
C LYS A 21 0.15 -7.02 3.88
N THR A 22 -0.44 -8.10 4.38
CA THR A 22 -1.82 -8.50 4.02
C THR A 22 -2.84 -7.42 4.37
N VAL A 23 -2.82 -6.90 5.60
CA VAL A 23 -3.75 -5.85 6.04
C VAL A 23 -3.50 -4.54 5.29
N ALA A 24 -2.24 -4.15 5.11
CA ALA A 24 -1.89 -2.92 4.42
C ALA A 24 -2.25 -2.98 2.92
N ARG A 25 -2.09 -4.14 2.27
CA ARG A 25 -2.57 -4.37 0.90
C ARG A 25 -4.08 -4.17 0.79
N TYR A 26 -4.84 -4.76 1.71
CA TYR A 26 -6.28 -4.58 1.73
C TYR A 26 -6.63 -3.10 1.88
N MET A 27 -6.02 -2.41 2.84
CA MET A 27 -6.23 -0.98 3.07
C MET A 27 -5.92 -0.12 1.84
N ILE A 28 -4.75 -0.30 1.21
CA ILE A 28 -4.34 0.55 0.08
C ILE A 28 -5.21 0.31 -1.16
N ASN A 29 -5.69 -0.92 -1.36
CA ASN A 29 -6.63 -1.21 -2.45
C ASN A 29 -7.99 -0.54 -2.22
N GLN A 30 -8.49 -0.55 -0.97
CA GLN A 30 -9.69 0.21 -0.61
C GLN A 30 -9.49 1.73 -0.77
N TYR A 31 -8.29 2.24 -0.45
CA TYR A 31 -7.94 3.65 -0.68
C TYR A 31 -8.01 4.01 -2.16
N LYS A 32 -7.32 3.24 -3.03
CA LYS A 32 -7.32 3.43 -4.49
C LYS A 32 -8.73 3.43 -5.10
N ALA A 33 -9.61 2.57 -4.59
CA ALA A 33 -11.00 2.50 -5.04
C ALA A 33 -11.82 3.73 -4.63
N LYS A 34 -11.55 4.32 -3.45
CA LYS A 34 -12.26 5.50 -2.93
C LYS A 34 -11.72 6.82 -3.46
N HIS A 35 -10.44 6.85 -3.85
CA HIS A 35 -9.73 8.04 -4.32
C HIS A 35 -9.05 7.75 -5.67
N PRO A 36 -9.82 7.50 -6.74
CA PRO A 36 -9.26 7.14 -8.05
C PRO A 36 -8.42 8.25 -8.70
N GLU A 37 -8.56 9.49 -8.24
CA GLU A 37 -7.79 10.65 -8.68
C GLU A 37 -6.41 10.78 -7.99
N ASP A 38 -6.19 10.05 -6.90
CA ASP A 38 -4.93 10.08 -6.16
C ASP A 38 -3.90 9.11 -6.78
N THR A 39 -2.64 9.49 -6.68
CA THR A 39 -1.52 8.65 -7.13
C THR A 39 -0.93 7.89 -5.94
N VAL A 40 -0.76 6.59 -6.07
CA VAL A 40 -0.13 5.74 -5.05
C VAL A 40 1.18 5.20 -5.60
N GLU A 41 2.29 5.50 -4.91
CA GLU A 41 3.61 4.96 -5.20
C GLU A 41 3.99 3.96 -4.09
N GLU A 42 4.39 2.75 -4.49
CA GLU A 42 4.75 1.67 -3.58
C GLU A 42 6.28 1.59 -3.45
N ILE A 43 6.77 1.54 -2.21
CA ILE A 43 8.19 1.44 -1.89
C ILE A 43 8.38 0.25 -0.95
N ASP A 44 9.09 -0.78 -1.40
CA ASP A 44 9.60 -1.83 -0.53
C ASP A 44 11.01 -1.45 -0.06
N LEU A 45 11.23 -1.50 1.26
CA LEU A 45 12.51 -1.17 1.89
C LEU A 45 13.39 -2.41 2.14
N TYR A 46 12.95 -3.59 1.70
CA TYR A 46 13.73 -4.83 1.63
C TYR A 46 13.88 -5.27 0.18
#